data_AF-A0A7S2S9S9-F1
#
_entry.id   AF-A0A7S2S9S9-F1
#
_cell.length_a   1.000
_cell.length_b   1.000
_cell.length_c   1.000
_cell.angle_alpha   90.00
_cell.angle_beta   90.00
_cell.angle_gamma   90.00
#
_symmetry.space_group_name_H-M   'P 1'
#
loop_
_entity.id
_entity.type
_entity.pdbx_description
1 polymer ?
#
loop_
_entity_poly.entity_id
_entity_poly.type
_entity_poly.pdbx_seq_one_letter_code
_entity_poly.pdbx_strand_id
1 'polypeptide(L)'
;LIDNPVNKLNSGARYKTLQPGMGSEKVSKSSRVDLIFSVSTLSAGYIYSRGFGYEKVDAGNGKMVSDAGLDSIRVQMGEEEKRIIPLGIEDAILGMKQGERRRVELPPRVGLETSNWQPEPTTKRGKAGMVNYRRILEGNGPNQPGFPAATIWDI
;
A
#
# COMPACT_ATOMS: atom_id res chain seq x y z
N LEU A 1 -20.52 0.31 -21.22
CA LEU A 1 -19.62 -0.24 -20.17
C LEU A 1 -18.25 0.38 -20.41
N ILE A 2 -17.75 1.19 -19.48
CA ILE A 2 -16.37 1.68 -19.56
C ILE A 2 -15.47 0.49 -19.22
N ASP A 3 -14.62 0.08 -20.15
CA ASP A 3 -13.64 -0.96 -19.92
C ASP A 3 -12.59 -0.45 -18.91
N ASN A 4 -12.40 -1.17 -17.81
CA ASN A 4 -11.38 -0.89 -16.80
C ASN A 4 -10.49 -2.13 -16.65
N PRO A 5 -9.51 -2.28 -17.55
CA PRO A 5 -8.73 -3.51 -17.64
C PRO A 5 -7.82 -3.67 -16.43
N VAL A 6 -7.52 -4.94 -16.11
CA VAL A 6 -6.45 -5.27 -15.17
C VAL A 6 -5.11 -5.14 -15.87
N ASN A 7 -4.28 -4.21 -15.41
CA ASN A 7 -2.90 -4.06 -15.87
C ASN A 7 -2.01 -5.03 -15.09
N LYS A 8 -1.20 -5.82 -15.79
CA LYS A 8 -0.22 -6.74 -15.19
C LYS A 8 1.17 -6.11 -15.31
N LEU A 9 1.88 -6.04 -14.20
CA LEU A 9 3.25 -5.51 -14.14
C LEU A 9 4.26 -6.64 -14.25
N ASN A 10 5.51 -6.32 -14.60
CA ASN A 10 6.59 -7.31 -14.72
C ASN A 10 6.95 -7.97 -13.38
N SER A 11 6.81 -7.24 -12.26
CA SER A 11 6.87 -7.79 -10.89
C SER A 11 5.79 -8.85 -10.63
N GLY A 12 4.73 -8.83 -11.44
CA GLY A 12 3.51 -9.61 -11.34
C GLY A 12 2.51 -9.09 -10.31
N ALA A 13 2.77 -7.91 -9.73
CA ALA A 13 1.69 -7.08 -9.20
C ALA A 13 0.69 -6.75 -10.32
N ARG A 14 -0.56 -6.52 -9.94
CA ARG A 14 -1.63 -6.19 -10.88
C ARG A 14 -2.39 -5.00 -10.36
N TYR A 15 -2.85 -4.12 -11.23
CA TYR A 15 -3.68 -3.00 -10.78
C TYR A 15 -4.84 -2.70 -11.70
N LYS A 16 -5.88 -2.09 -11.11
CA LYS A 16 -6.94 -1.38 -11.83
C LYS A 16 -6.89 0.09 -11.45
N THR A 17 -7.08 0.97 -12.43
CA THR A 17 -7.25 2.40 -12.14
C THR A 17 -8.69 2.60 -11.67
N LEU A 18 -8.85 3.05 -10.42
CA LEU A 18 -10.15 3.37 -9.84
C LEU A 18 -10.59 4.79 -10.21
N GLN A 19 -9.64 5.71 -10.27
CA GLN A 19 -9.85 7.10 -10.63
C GLN A 19 -8.64 7.59 -11.42
N PRO A 20 -8.81 8.16 -12.63
CA PRO A 20 -7.70 8.73 -13.37
C PRO A 20 -7.17 9.98 -12.66
N GLY A 21 -5.85 10.18 -12.71
CA GLY A 21 -5.24 11.41 -12.21
C GLY A 21 -5.32 12.55 -13.23
N MET A 22 -4.97 13.74 -12.77
CA MET A 22 -5.03 14.98 -13.53
C MET A 22 -3.62 15.46 -13.91
N GLY A 23 -3.54 16.35 -14.89
CA GLY A 23 -2.28 16.93 -15.35
C GLY A 23 -1.52 16.09 -16.38
N SER A 24 -0.35 16.60 -16.76
CA SER A 24 0.56 15.99 -17.74
C SER A 24 1.72 15.24 -17.07
N GLU A 25 2.12 15.66 -15.87
CA GLU A 25 3.22 15.06 -15.13
C GLU A 25 2.88 13.65 -14.67
N LYS A 26 3.85 12.75 -14.79
CA LYS A 26 3.75 11.35 -14.41
C LYS A 26 4.87 11.00 -13.45
N VAL A 27 4.57 10.15 -12.48
CA VAL A 27 5.59 9.61 -11.58
C VAL A 27 6.63 8.83 -12.39
N SER A 28 7.91 9.18 -12.18
CA SER A 28 9.08 8.51 -12.73
C SER A 28 9.93 7.92 -11.60
N LYS A 29 10.99 7.17 -11.95
CA LYS A 29 11.93 6.59 -10.98
C LYS A 29 12.73 7.61 -10.17
N SER A 30 12.71 8.90 -10.51
CA SER A 30 13.37 9.96 -9.73
C SER A 30 12.39 10.83 -8.96
N SER A 31 11.08 10.59 -9.10
CA SER A 31 10.05 11.40 -8.48
C SER A 31 10.04 11.25 -6.96
N ARG A 32 9.53 12.30 -6.31
CA ARG A 32 9.12 12.27 -4.91
C ARG A 32 7.61 12.39 -4.86
N VAL A 33 6.96 11.48 -4.14
CA VAL A 33 5.49 11.39 -4.10
C VAL A 33 5.01 11.35 -2.66
N ASP A 34 3.93 12.07 -2.37
CA ASP A 34 3.19 11.92 -1.12
C ASP A 34 2.07 10.90 -1.38
N LEU A 35 2.18 9.74 -0.74
CA LEU A 35 1.34 8.56 -0.96
C LEU A 35 0.36 8.38 0.20
N ILE A 36 -0.92 8.26 -0.17
CA ILE A 36 -2.02 7.83 0.70
C ILE A 36 -2.34 6.39 0.32
N PHE A 37 -2.59 5.53 1.30
CA PHE A 37 -2.88 4.13 0.99
C PHE A 37 -3.74 3.45 2.05
N SER A 38 -4.40 2.36 1.68
CA SER A 38 -4.92 1.35 2.60
C SER A 38 -4.44 -0.05 2.20
N VAL A 39 -4.30 -0.93 3.18
CA VAL A 39 -3.84 -2.31 3.02
C VAL A 39 -4.89 -3.26 3.59
N SER A 40 -5.25 -4.26 2.80
CA SER A 40 -6.18 -5.33 3.18
C SER A 40 -5.71 -6.69 2.66
N THR A 41 -6.27 -7.77 3.19
CA THR A 41 -6.10 -9.11 2.63
C THR A 41 -6.92 -9.26 1.34
N LEU A 42 -6.65 -10.30 0.53
CA LEU A 42 -7.48 -10.63 -0.64
C LEU A 42 -8.97 -10.83 -0.31
N SER A 43 -9.27 -11.30 0.90
CA SER A 43 -10.64 -11.46 1.42
C SER A 43 -11.26 -10.16 1.93
N ALA A 44 -10.67 -9.00 1.60
CA ALA A 44 -11.07 -7.67 2.05
C ALA A 44 -10.98 -7.46 3.58
N GLY A 45 -10.16 -8.24 4.27
CA GLY A 45 -9.85 -8.03 5.68
C GLY A 45 -8.91 -6.84 5.84
N TYR A 46 -9.40 -5.73 6.38
CA TYR A 46 -8.60 -4.53 6.64
C TYR A 46 -7.41 -4.82 7.57
N ILE A 47 -6.22 -4.34 7.19
CA ILE A 47 -5.01 -4.43 8.02
C ILE A 47 -4.69 -3.05 8.62
N TYR A 48 -4.40 -2.05 7.78
CA TYR A 48 -4.08 -0.67 8.19
C TYR A 48 -4.13 0.29 7.00
N SER A 49 -4.06 1.60 7.25
CA SER A 49 -3.99 2.64 6.23
C SER A 49 -3.16 3.83 6.71
N ARG A 50 -2.83 4.73 5.79
CA ARG A 50 -2.39 6.09 6.10
C ARG A 50 -2.99 7.09 5.12
N GLY A 51 -3.61 8.13 5.63
CA GLY A 51 -4.23 9.19 4.85
C GLY A 51 -5.59 8.85 4.25
N PHE A 52 -6.05 7.60 4.42
CA PHE A 52 -7.20 7.06 3.69
C PHE A 52 -8.55 7.29 4.41
N GLY A 53 -8.50 7.69 5.68
CA GLY A 53 -9.65 8.07 6.49
C GLY A 53 -10.09 7.06 7.54
N TYR A 54 -9.45 5.89 7.60
CA TYR A 54 -9.80 4.82 8.54
C TYR A 54 -9.11 4.97 9.89
N GLU A 55 -7.93 5.59 9.93
CA GLU A 55 -7.22 5.84 11.17
C GLU A 55 -7.63 7.19 11.77
N LYS A 56 -7.25 7.39 13.04
CA LYS A 56 -7.50 8.64 13.75
C LYS A 56 -6.19 9.34 14.07
N VAL A 57 -6.14 10.65 13.82
CA VAL A 57 -4.99 11.52 14.10
C VAL A 57 -5.43 12.73 14.92
N ASP A 58 -4.54 13.27 15.75
CA ASP A 58 -4.77 14.55 16.43
C ASP A 58 -4.44 15.69 15.47
N ALA A 59 -5.41 16.55 15.18
CA ALA A 59 -5.24 17.71 14.30
C ALA A 59 -4.65 18.94 15.02
N GLY A 60 -4.06 18.77 16.20
CA GLY A 60 -3.41 19.83 16.98
C GLY A 60 -4.31 20.53 18.00
N ASN A 61 -5.51 19.98 18.24
CA ASN A 61 -6.46 20.51 19.22
C ASN A 61 -6.87 19.47 20.28
N GLY A 62 -6.17 18.33 20.35
CA GLY A 62 -6.46 17.24 21.28
C GLY A 62 -7.66 16.38 20.86
N LYS A 63 -8.32 16.70 19.74
CA LYS A 63 -9.44 15.93 19.21
C LYS A 63 -8.96 15.01 18.09
N MET A 64 -9.21 13.72 18.29
CA MET A 64 -8.96 12.70 17.29
C MET A 64 -9.94 12.83 16.11
N VAL A 65 -9.44 13.08 14.91
CA VAL A 65 -10.20 13.18 13.66
C VAL A 65 -9.77 12.10 12.66
N SER A 66 -10.54 11.89 11.61
CA SER A 66 -10.16 10.98 10.51
C SER A 66 -8.86 11.46 9.86
N ASP A 67 -7.97 10.54 9.50
CA ASP A 67 -6.71 10.86 8.81
C ASP A 67 -6.90 11.17 7.31
N ALA A 68 -8.14 11.20 6.80
CA ALA A 68 -8.46 11.39 5.39
C ALA A 68 -7.83 12.67 4.82
N GLY A 69 -6.83 12.51 3.95
CA GLY A 69 -6.10 13.63 3.35
C GLY A 69 -5.28 14.48 4.31
N LEU A 70 -5.20 14.10 5.59
CA LEU A 70 -4.44 14.81 6.62
C LEU A 70 -3.07 14.15 6.90
N ASP A 71 -2.88 12.93 6.42
CA ASP A 71 -1.65 12.18 6.59
C ASP A 71 -1.24 11.52 5.25
N SER A 72 0.05 11.27 5.08
CA SER A 72 0.62 10.57 3.92
C SER A 72 2.03 10.09 4.26
N ILE A 73 2.58 9.18 3.45
CA ILE A 73 4.03 8.92 3.46
C ILE A 73 4.70 9.60 2.28
N ARG A 74 5.84 10.22 2.54
CA ARG A 74 6.69 10.77 1.48
C ARG A 74 7.65 9.70 0.98
N VAL A 75 7.46 9.25 -0.26
CA VAL A 75 8.27 8.23 -0.92
C VAL A 75 9.20 8.89 -1.92
N GLN A 76 10.48 8.53 -1.84
CA GLN A 76 11.46 8.81 -2.88
C GLN A 76 11.56 7.58 -3.78
N MET A 77 11.19 7.72 -5.05
CA MET A 77 11.24 6.62 -6.02
C MET A 77 12.70 6.30 -6.39
N GLY A 78 12.95 5.03 -6.74
CA GLY A 78 14.21 4.58 -7.32
C GLY A 78 15.38 4.42 -6.35
N GLU A 79 15.20 4.70 -5.06
CA GLU A 79 16.22 4.51 -4.02
C GLU A 79 16.05 3.16 -3.32
N GLU A 80 16.61 2.09 -3.91
CA GLU A 80 16.41 0.72 -3.42
C GLU A 80 16.81 0.53 -1.95
N GLU A 81 17.93 1.15 -1.52
CA GLU A 81 18.45 1.06 -0.15
C GLU A 81 17.57 1.79 0.88
N LYS A 82 16.74 2.75 0.44
CA LYS A 82 15.85 3.54 1.30
C LYS A 82 14.37 3.27 1.01
N ARG A 83 14.07 2.17 0.35
CA ARG A 83 12.70 1.82 -0.05
C ARG A 83 11.82 1.65 1.19
N ILE A 84 10.79 2.49 1.29
CA ILE A 84 9.79 2.45 2.38
C ILE A 84 8.42 1.92 1.95
N ILE A 85 8.28 1.45 0.71
CA ILE A 85 7.07 0.83 0.16
C ILE A 85 7.42 -0.47 -0.56
N PRO A 86 6.53 -1.46 -0.66
CA PRO A 86 6.82 -2.70 -1.38
C PRO A 86 7.23 -2.47 -2.83
N LEU A 87 8.09 -3.34 -3.37
CA LEU A 87 8.56 -3.27 -4.77
C LEU A 87 7.40 -3.22 -5.77
N GLY A 88 6.36 -4.03 -5.56
CA GLY A 88 5.21 -4.03 -6.47
C GLY A 88 4.32 -2.80 -6.34
N ILE A 89 4.37 -2.08 -5.21
CA ILE A 89 3.72 -0.77 -5.06
C ILE A 89 4.55 0.32 -5.73
N GLU A 90 5.87 0.27 -5.60
CA GLU A 90 6.76 1.18 -6.33
C GLU A 90 6.53 1.08 -7.85
N ASP A 91 6.47 -0.15 -8.39
CA ASP A 91 6.13 -0.40 -9.80
C ASP A 91 4.71 0.09 -10.16
N ALA A 92 3.73 -0.12 -9.27
CA ALA A 92 2.35 0.26 -9.50
C ALA A 92 2.11 1.77 -9.44
N ILE A 93 3.02 2.56 -8.85
CA ILE A 93 2.92 4.02 -8.83
C ILE A 93 3.55 4.64 -10.08
N LEU A 94 4.48 3.95 -10.75
CA LEU A 94 5.09 4.47 -11.98
C LEU A 94 4.01 4.81 -13.02
N GLY A 95 4.18 5.99 -13.62
CA GLY A 95 3.23 6.53 -14.60
C GLY A 95 1.92 7.07 -14.02
N MET A 96 1.67 6.96 -12.71
CA MET A 96 0.53 7.63 -12.07
C MET A 96 0.62 9.13 -12.24
N LYS A 97 -0.54 9.77 -12.34
CA LYS A 97 -0.70 11.22 -12.31
C LYS A 97 -1.19 11.70 -10.95
N GLN A 98 -1.09 13.00 -10.69
CA GLN A 98 -1.60 13.58 -9.45
C GLN A 98 -3.09 13.27 -9.25
N GLY A 99 -3.44 12.75 -8.06
CA GLY A 99 -4.82 12.39 -7.71
C GLY A 99 -5.34 11.12 -8.38
N GLU A 100 -4.51 10.38 -9.10
CA GLU A 100 -4.88 9.04 -9.59
C GLU A 100 -5.07 8.09 -8.41
N ARG A 101 -6.04 7.17 -8.52
CA ARG A 101 -6.24 6.09 -7.56
C ARG A 101 -6.16 4.74 -8.23
N ARG A 102 -5.42 3.80 -7.64
CA ARG A 102 -5.29 2.42 -8.14
C ARG A 102 -5.60 1.42 -7.05
N ARG A 103 -6.27 0.34 -7.43
CA ARG A 103 -6.34 -0.89 -6.60
C ARG A 103 -5.29 -1.85 -7.10
N VAL A 104 -4.32 -2.19 -6.25
CA VAL A 104 -3.19 -3.05 -6.55
C VAL A 104 -3.34 -4.37 -5.81
N GLU A 105 -3.36 -5.48 -6.54
CA GLU A 105 -3.18 -6.82 -6.02
C GLU A 105 -1.69 -7.13 -5.98
N LEU A 106 -1.17 -7.32 -4.77
CA LEU A 106 0.25 -7.38 -4.48
C LEU A 106 0.63 -8.76 -3.95
N PRO A 107 1.28 -9.62 -4.76
CA PRO A 107 1.71 -10.93 -4.31
C PRO A 107 2.89 -10.84 -3.32
N PRO A 108 3.05 -11.80 -2.40
CA PRO A 108 4.06 -11.74 -1.32
C PRO A 108 5.49 -11.46 -1.80
N ARG A 109 5.91 -12.06 -2.92
CA ARG A 109 7.26 -11.94 -3.50
C ARG A 109 7.69 -10.50 -3.84
N VAL A 110 6.72 -9.59 -4.00
CA VAL A 110 6.95 -8.14 -4.22
C VAL A 110 6.20 -7.29 -3.19
N GLY A 111 5.83 -7.93 -2.09
CA GLY A 111 5.03 -7.40 -0.99
C GLY A 111 5.86 -6.77 0.12
N LEU A 112 5.27 -6.65 1.31
CA LEU A 112 5.85 -5.97 2.48
C LEU A 112 7.25 -6.48 2.88
N GLU A 113 7.59 -7.73 2.60
CA GLU A 113 8.95 -8.25 2.85
C GLU A 113 10.03 -7.48 2.07
N THR A 114 9.70 -7.00 0.86
CA THR A 114 10.64 -6.27 -0.02
C THR A 114 10.91 -4.83 0.39
N SER A 115 10.20 -4.33 1.40
CA SER A 115 10.34 -3.01 1.98
C SER A 115 10.74 -3.05 3.45
N ASN A 116 11.28 -4.18 3.92
CA ASN A 116 11.56 -4.41 5.34
C ASN A 116 10.32 -4.12 6.22
N TRP A 117 9.15 -4.55 5.76
CA TRP A 117 7.86 -4.38 6.41
C TRP A 117 7.40 -2.92 6.57
N GLN A 118 7.87 -2.03 5.69
CA GLN A 118 7.40 -0.65 5.58
C GLN A 118 6.30 -0.52 4.52
N PRO A 119 5.42 0.50 4.64
CA PRO A 119 5.28 1.46 5.74
C PRO A 119 4.68 0.81 7.00
N GLU A 120 5.24 1.08 8.18
CA GLU A 120 4.72 0.52 9.44
C GLU A 120 3.38 1.18 9.84
N PRO A 121 2.39 0.40 10.34
CA PRO A 121 1.20 0.94 10.97
C PRO A 121 1.52 1.72 12.24
N THR A 122 0.88 2.88 12.43
CA THR A 122 1.07 3.69 13.65
C THR A 122 0.18 3.24 14.80
N THR A 123 -1.02 2.71 14.50
CA THR A 123 -2.00 2.33 15.52
C THR A 123 -1.79 0.92 16.07
N LYS A 124 -2.18 0.69 17.33
CA LYS A 124 -2.05 -0.64 17.98
C LYS A 124 -2.74 -1.75 17.17
N ARG A 125 -3.93 -1.44 16.63
CA ARG A 125 -4.69 -2.38 15.78
C ARG A 125 -3.95 -2.69 14.49
N GLY A 126 -3.45 -1.67 13.79
CA GLY A 126 -2.68 -1.87 12.57
C GLY A 126 -1.42 -2.71 12.82
N LYS A 127 -0.69 -2.44 13.90
CA LYS A 127 0.49 -3.22 14.32
C LYS A 127 0.15 -4.69 14.55
N ALA A 128 -0.94 -4.97 15.27
CA ALA A 128 -1.41 -6.33 15.47
C ALA A 128 -1.84 -7.00 14.14
N GLY A 129 -2.49 -6.26 13.25
CA GLY A 129 -2.84 -6.72 11.91
C GLY A 129 -1.63 -7.13 11.08
N MET A 130 -0.57 -6.31 11.09
CA MET A 130 0.68 -6.60 10.39
C MET A 130 1.40 -7.82 10.97
N VAL A 131 1.43 -7.97 12.30
CA VAL A 131 1.97 -9.17 12.96
C VAL A 131 1.19 -10.43 12.56
N ASN A 132 -0.15 -10.35 12.54
CA ASN A 132 -0.98 -11.47 12.10
C ASN A 132 -0.74 -11.82 10.62
N TYR A 133 -0.60 -10.82 9.76
CA TYR A 133 -0.28 -11.04 8.35
C TYR A 133 1.09 -11.72 8.18
N ARG A 134 2.12 -11.27 8.91
CA ARG A 134 3.44 -11.93 8.91
C ARG A 134 3.35 -13.40 9.30
N ARG A 135 2.59 -13.73 10.36
CA ARG A 135 2.35 -15.13 10.77
C ARG A 135 1.66 -15.97 9.70
N ILE A 136 0.78 -15.36 8.88
CA ILE A 136 0.16 -16.08 7.75
C ILE A 136 1.23 -16.45 6.71
N LEU A 137 2.16 -15.53 6.42
CA LEU A 137 3.23 -15.78 5.43
C LEU A 137 4.28 -16.78 5.93
N GLU A 138 4.69 -16.66 7.19
CA GLU A 138 5.76 -17.48 7.78
C GLU A 138 5.25 -18.83 8.32
N GLY A 139 3.95 -18.92 8.61
CA GLY A 139 3.36 -20.04 9.32
C GLY A 139 3.38 -19.85 10.83
N ASN A 140 2.66 -20.72 11.54
CA ASN A 140 2.49 -20.65 12.99
C ASN A 140 2.78 -22.00 13.64
N GLY A 141 4.06 -22.38 13.61
CA GLY A 141 4.55 -23.63 14.19
C GLY A 141 4.49 -24.84 13.24
N PRO A 142 4.85 -26.04 13.73
CA PRO A 142 5.14 -27.21 12.89
C PRO A 142 3.94 -27.74 12.09
N ASN A 143 2.72 -27.39 12.49
CA ASN A 143 1.47 -27.89 11.89
C ASN A 143 0.72 -26.85 11.05
N GLN A 144 1.23 -25.62 10.96
CA GLN A 144 0.62 -24.54 10.17
C GLN A 144 1.69 -23.90 9.30
N PRO A 145 1.97 -24.46 8.11
CA PRO A 145 2.95 -23.89 7.20
C PRO A 145 2.49 -22.52 6.70
N GLY A 146 3.46 -21.69 6.30
CA GLY A 146 3.21 -20.41 5.67
C GLY A 146 2.37 -20.51 4.40
N PHE A 147 1.52 -19.51 4.17
CA PHE A 147 0.66 -19.42 3.01
C PHE A 147 0.99 -18.14 2.22
N PRO A 148 1.22 -18.20 0.90
CA PRO A 148 1.55 -17.03 0.08
C PRO A 148 0.32 -16.13 -0.12
N ALA A 149 -0.05 -15.37 0.92
CA ALA A 149 -1.20 -14.48 0.95
C ALA A 149 -0.91 -13.15 0.24
N ALA A 150 -1.56 -12.86 -0.89
CA ALA A 150 -1.47 -11.52 -1.47
C ALA A 150 -2.22 -10.48 -0.61
N THR A 151 -1.83 -9.22 -0.78
CA THR A 151 -2.53 -8.06 -0.21
C THR A 151 -3.20 -7.25 -1.30
N ILE A 152 -4.23 -6.50 -0.92
CA ILE A 152 -4.88 -5.49 -1.73
C ILE A 152 -4.48 -4.13 -1.17
N TRP A 153 -3.95 -3.27 -2.04
CA TRP A 153 -3.61 -1.89 -1.74
C TRP A 153 -4.52 -0.97 -2.54
N ASP A 154 -5.19 -0.04 -1.87
CA ASP A 154 -5.78 1.11 -2.55
C ASP A 154 -4.85 2.30 -2.33
N ILE A 155 -4.26 2.79 -3.41
CA ILE A 155 -3.30 3.91 -3.47
C ILE A 155 -3.85 5.06 -4.31
#